data_AF-A0A6S7LSD8-F1
#
_entry.id   AF-A0A6S7LSD8-F1
#
_cell.length_a   1.000
_cell.length_b   1.000
_cell.length_c   1.000
_cell.angle_alpha   90.00
_cell.angle_beta   90.00
_cell.angle_gamma   90.00
#
_symmetry.space_group_name_H-M   'P 1'
#
loop_
_entity.id
_entity.type
_entity.pdbx_description
1 polymer ?
#
loop_
_entity_poly.entity_id
_entity_poly.type
_entity_poly.pdbx_seq_one_letter_code
_entity_poly.pdbx_strand_id
1 'polypeptide(L)'
;MLSKILLALGVLLAISALGSALKCNVCRYSTSQPKEQQKCTSAPVNCSSSRSYCSTTSITYRNGTEAFGRGCASSSTCPNVEIACNFLTILLDLKSCAAACCTTDNCNNYTPSSATGVMVTKFTLSLMVIVGFIFA
;
A
#
# COMPACT_ATOMS: atom_id res chain seq x y z
N MET A 1 -53.93 3.87 11.73
CA MET A 1 -52.95 3.94 10.62
C MET A 1 -51.50 4.18 11.08
N LEU A 2 -51.20 4.14 12.41
CA LEU A 2 -49.86 4.36 12.96
C LEU A 2 -49.06 3.06 13.19
N SER A 3 -49.68 1.89 13.00
CA SER A 3 -49.12 0.56 13.30
C SER A 3 -48.39 -0.08 12.12
N LYS A 4 -48.54 0.43 10.90
CA LYS A 4 -47.86 -0.10 9.70
C LYS A 4 -46.52 0.60 9.40
N ILE A 5 -46.28 1.78 9.97
CA ILE A 5 -45.05 2.55 9.76
C ILE A 5 -43.91 2.02 10.66
N LEU A 6 -44.24 1.44 11.82
CA LEU A 6 -43.25 0.87 12.75
C LEU A 6 -42.60 -0.43 12.24
N LEU A 7 -43.23 -1.13 11.29
CA LEU A 7 -42.66 -2.33 10.67
C LEU A 7 -41.66 -2.02 9.55
N ALA A 8 -41.62 -0.78 9.05
CA ALA A 8 -40.65 -0.34 8.04
C ALA A 8 -39.30 0.11 8.64
N LEU A 9 -39.25 0.40 9.95
CA LEU A 9 -38.02 0.85 10.65
C LEU A 9 -37.18 -0.28 11.25
N GLY A 10 -37.66 -1.54 11.24
CA GLY A 10 -36.97 -2.67 11.87
C GLY A 10 -35.95 -3.41 11.00
N VAL A 11 -35.84 -3.07 9.70
CA VAL A 11 -34.99 -3.78 8.73
C VAL A 11 -34.00 -2.81 8.05
N LEU A 12 -33.49 -1.82 8.77
CA LEU A 12 -32.13 -1.35 8.52
C LEU A 12 -31.22 -2.02 9.55
N LEU A 13 -31.05 -3.33 9.38
CA LEU A 13 -29.96 -4.06 10.00
C LEU A 13 -28.68 -3.33 9.62
N ALA A 14 -27.95 -2.90 10.66
CA ALA A 14 -26.66 -2.27 10.57
C ALA A 14 -25.76 -3.11 9.65
N ILE A 15 -25.58 -2.64 8.41
CA ILE A 15 -24.42 -3.00 7.61
C ILE A 15 -23.28 -2.20 8.23
N SER A 16 -22.85 -2.58 9.44
CA SER A 16 -21.50 -2.29 9.85
C SER A 16 -20.63 -3.03 8.85
N ALA A 17 -20.15 -2.32 7.83
CA ALA A 17 -19.17 -2.85 6.91
C ALA A 17 -18.01 -3.34 7.79
N LEU A 18 -17.92 -4.66 8.00
CA LEU A 18 -16.68 -5.29 8.42
C LEU A 18 -15.74 -5.10 7.24
N GLY A 19 -15.18 -3.90 7.12
CA GLY A 19 -14.02 -3.66 6.28
C GLY A 19 -12.97 -4.64 6.78
N SER A 20 -12.75 -5.69 6.00
CA SER A 20 -11.75 -6.69 6.36
C SER A 20 -10.42 -5.96 6.50
N ALA A 21 -9.71 -6.21 7.61
CA ALA A 21 -8.42 -5.58 7.85
C ALA A 21 -7.49 -5.90 6.66
N LEU A 22 -6.90 -4.86 6.06
CA LEU A 22 -5.98 -4.97 4.92
C LEU A 22 -4.91 -6.02 5.21
N LYS A 23 -4.63 -6.92 4.28
CA LYS A 23 -3.58 -7.93 4.41
C LYS A 23 -2.35 -7.54 3.64
N CYS A 24 -1.17 -7.61 4.25
CA CYS A 24 0.09 -7.27 3.59
C CYS A 24 1.15 -8.33 3.81
N ASN A 25 2.06 -8.47 2.84
CA ASN A 25 3.27 -9.26 3.02
C ASN A 25 4.20 -8.53 4.00
N VAL A 26 4.77 -9.26 4.96
CA VAL A 26 5.71 -8.72 5.95
C VAL A 26 6.96 -9.57 6.00
N CYS A 27 8.09 -8.95 5.67
CA CYS A 27 9.39 -9.61 5.60
C CYS A 27 10.50 -8.58 5.48
N ARG A 28 11.72 -9.02 5.78
CA ARG A 28 12.95 -8.28 5.52
C ARG A 28 14.05 -9.26 5.17
N TYR A 29 14.86 -8.94 4.18
CA TYR A 29 16.09 -9.68 3.89
C TYR A 29 17.15 -8.77 3.28
N SER A 30 18.39 -9.25 3.26
CA SER A 30 19.52 -8.57 2.63
C SER A 30 20.32 -9.54 1.77
N THR A 31 20.91 -9.03 0.70
CA THR A 31 21.87 -9.76 -0.15
C THR A 31 23.12 -10.24 0.60
N SER A 32 23.41 -9.68 1.79
CA SER A 32 24.49 -10.17 2.66
C SER A 32 24.14 -11.46 3.42
N GLN A 33 22.86 -11.83 3.48
CA GLN A 33 22.41 -13.05 4.17
C GLN A 33 22.58 -14.29 3.28
N PRO A 34 22.59 -15.52 3.84
CA PRO A 34 22.55 -16.76 3.05
C PRO A 34 21.40 -16.77 2.05
N LYS A 35 21.60 -17.37 0.86
CA LYS A 35 20.61 -17.38 -0.22
C LYS A 35 19.26 -17.95 0.20
N GLU A 36 19.22 -18.91 1.13
CA GLU A 36 17.95 -19.49 1.60
C GLU A 36 17.11 -18.47 2.39
N GLN A 37 17.71 -17.39 2.90
CA GLN A 37 17.08 -16.34 3.69
C GLN A 37 16.72 -15.10 2.84
N GLN A 38 17.14 -15.03 1.57
CA GLN A 38 16.90 -13.90 0.68
C GLN A 38 15.51 -13.94 0.00
N LYS A 39 14.48 -14.26 0.76
CA LYS A 39 13.11 -14.40 0.23
C LYS A 39 12.06 -14.03 1.27
N CYS A 40 10.93 -13.54 0.78
CA CYS A 40 9.73 -13.32 1.59
C CYS A 40 8.85 -14.57 1.55
N THR A 41 8.94 -15.41 2.59
CA THR A 41 8.13 -16.65 2.70
C THR A 41 7.05 -16.58 3.77
N SER A 42 6.98 -15.50 4.53
CA SER A 42 5.96 -15.33 5.57
C SER A 42 4.57 -15.21 4.95
N ALA A 43 3.58 -15.83 5.60
CA ALA A 43 2.18 -15.59 5.27
C ALA A 43 1.83 -14.10 5.47
N PRO A 44 0.92 -13.53 4.66
CA PRO A 44 0.45 -12.16 4.87
C PRO A 44 -0.18 -11.97 6.24
N VAL A 45 -0.03 -10.77 6.80
CA VAL A 45 -0.59 -10.40 8.11
C VAL A 45 -1.73 -9.40 7.94
N ASN A 46 -2.70 -9.43 8.86
CA ASN A 46 -3.71 -8.39 8.96
C ASN A 46 -3.09 -7.10 9.54
N CYS A 47 -3.23 -6.00 8.83
CA CYS A 47 -2.80 -4.68 9.29
C CYS A 47 -3.77 -4.11 10.32
N SER A 48 -3.25 -3.30 11.24
CA SER A 48 -4.10 -2.54 12.17
C SER A 48 -4.94 -1.49 11.44
N SER A 49 -6.04 -1.04 12.05
CA SER A 49 -6.91 0.01 11.50
C SER A 49 -6.18 1.32 11.18
N SER A 50 -5.11 1.63 11.92
CA SER A 50 -4.23 2.79 11.69
C SER A 50 -3.23 2.61 10.54
N ARG A 51 -3.17 1.44 9.91
CA ARG A 51 -2.21 1.07 8.86
C ARG A 51 -2.93 0.64 7.59
N SER A 52 -3.52 1.61 6.91
CA SER A 52 -4.36 1.42 5.72
C SER A 52 -3.60 1.19 4.42
N TYR A 53 -2.29 0.90 4.46
CA TYR A 53 -1.44 0.70 3.29
C TYR A 53 -0.51 -0.50 3.49
N CYS A 54 -0.23 -1.22 2.40
CA CYS A 54 0.95 -2.06 2.30
C CYS A 54 2.11 -1.23 1.77
N SER A 55 3.31 -1.42 2.32
CA SER A 55 4.55 -0.81 1.86
C SER A 55 5.55 -1.83 1.36
N THR A 56 6.39 -1.40 0.42
CA THR A 56 7.61 -2.09 -0.01
C THR A 56 8.76 -1.09 -0.08
N THR A 57 9.97 -1.54 0.24
CA THR A 57 11.18 -0.72 0.27
C THR A 57 12.36 -1.54 -0.24
N SER A 58 13.21 -0.90 -1.03
CA SER A 58 14.49 -1.39 -1.51
C SER A 58 15.56 -0.34 -1.21
N ILE A 59 16.66 -0.77 -0.61
CA ILE A 59 17.82 0.07 -0.30
C ILE A 59 19.04 -0.58 -0.93
N THR A 60 19.83 0.21 -1.65
CA THR A 60 21.15 -0.21 -2.15
C THR A 60 22.23 0.62 -1.46
N TYR A 61 23.13 -0.04 -0.75
CA TYR A 61 24.30 0.55 -0.11
C TYR A 61 25.42 0.79 -1.14
N ARG A 62 26.36 1.70 -0.83
CA ARG A 62 27.52 2.01 -1.70
C ARG A 62 28.40 0.79 -1.99
N ASN A 63 28.47 -0.15 -1.06
CA ASN A 63 29.21 -1.41 -1.22
C ASN A 63 28.47 -2.45 -2.10
N GLY A 64 27.33 -2.10 -2.69
CA GLY A 64 26.51 -2.98 -3.53
C GLY A 64 25.59 -3.92 -2.75
N THR A 65 25.62 -3.92 -1.42
CA THR A 65 24.64 -4.65 -0.62
C THR A 65 23.26 -4.06 -0.85
N GLU A 66 22.27 -4.91 -1.07
CA GLU A 66 20.86 -4.53 -1.12
C GLU A 66 20.08 -5.10 0.06
N ALA A 67 19.13 -4.30 0.58
CA ALA A 67 18.20 -4.68 1.62
C ALA A 67 16.77 -4.39 1.18
N PHE A 68 15.88 -5.33 1.47
CA PHE A 68 14.48 -5.29 1.06
C PHE A 68 13.58 -5.41 2.27
N GLY A 69 12.48 -4.66 2.27
CA GLY A 69 11.50 -4.65 3.36
C GLY A 69 10.08 -4.53 2.85
N ARG A 70 9.15 -5.24 3.49
CA ARG A 70 7.71 -5.17 3.23
C ARG A 70 6.95 -5.10 4.53
N GLY A 71 5.87 -4.33 4.57
CA GLY A 71 5.11 -4.12 5.80
C GLY A 71 3.75 -3.47 5.63
N CYS A 72 3.08 -3.27 6.75
CA CYS A 72 1.91 -2.39 6.88
C CYS A 72 2.36 -0.96 7.23
N ALA A 73 1.85 0.04 6.54
CA ALA A 73 2.18 1.46 6.71
C ALA A 73 0.95 2.31 7.02
N SER A 74 1.16 3.39 7.78
CA SER A 74 0.10 4.36 8.09
C SER A 74 -0.08 5.39 6.98
N SER A 75 -1.22 6.08 7.03
CA SER A 75 -1.53 7.22 6.17
C SER A 75 -0.56 8.40 6.33
N SER A 76 0.19 8.48 7.43
CA SER A 76 1.25 9.48 7.60
C SER A 76 2.56 9.10 6.89
N THR A 77 2.85 7.81 6.76
CA THR A 77 4.10 7.31 6.15
C THR A 77 4.04 7.32 4.64
N CYS A 78 2.97 6.77 4.04
CA CYS A 78 2.92 6.52 2.60
C CYS A 78 2.96 7.78 1.71
N PRO A 79 2.29 8.88 2.05
CA PRO A 79 2.42 10.13 1.27
C PRO A 79 3.84 10.70 1.28
N ASN A 80 4.63 10.39 2.30
CA ASN A 80 5.98 10.93 2.50
C ASN A 80 7.07 9.89 2.24
N VAL A 81 6.73 8.76 1.60
CA VAL A 81 7.65 7.61 1.51
C VAL A 81 8.88 7.92 0.66
N GLU A 82 8.73 8.71 -0.40
CA GLU A 82 9.85 9.17 -1.24
C GLU A 82 10.74 10.16 -0.48
N ILE A 83 10.14 11.07 0.29
CA ILE A 83 10.89 12.03 1.13
C ILE A 83 11.70 11.27 2.18
N ALA A 84 11.10 10.26 2.82
CA ALA A 84 11.80 9.39 3.76
C ALA A 84 12.98 8.67 3.08
N CYS A 85 12.80 8.16 1.86
CA CYS A 85 13.88 7.52 1.10
C CYS A 85 15.02 8.49 0.75
N ASN A 86 14.70 9.72 0.34
CA ASN A 86 15.70 10.75 0.07
C ASN A 86 16.48 11.11 1.34
N PHE A 87 15.79 11.29 2.45
CA PHE A 87 16.42 11.57 3.74
C PHE A 87 17.35 10.43 4.18
N LEU A 88 16.90 9.17 4.06
CA LEU A 88 17.71 7.99 4.36
C LEU A 88 18.94 7.89 3.44
N THR A 89 18.79 8.25 2.17
CA THR A 89 19.90 8.22 1.20
C THR A 89 21.02 9.17 1.61
N ILE A 90 20.67 10.36 2.11
CA ILE A 90 21.66 11.33 2.60
C ILE A 90 22.22 10.89 3.96
N LEU A 91 21.35 10.53 4.92
CA LEU A 91 21.74 10.22 6.29
C LEU A 91 22.64 8.98 6.40
N LEU A 92 22.37 7.95 5.59
CA LEU A 92 23.07 6.67 5.64
C LEU A 92 24.06 6.48 4.48
N ASP A 93 24.32 7.52 3.69
CA ASP A 93 25.13 7.49 2.46
C ASP A 93 24.78 6.28 1.56
N LEU A 94 23.51 6.15 1.22
CA LEU A 94 23.04 5.05 0.36
C LEU A 94 23.34 5.38 -1.11
N LYS A 95 23.52 4.33 -1.92
CA LYS A 95 23.56 4.48 -3.38
C LYS A 95 22.18 4.82 -3.92
N SER A 96 21.14 4.16 -3.42
CA SER A 96 19.75 4.47 -3.76
C SER A 96 18.78 3.93 -2.71
N CYS A 97 17.59 4.53 -2.68
CA CYS A 97 16.44 4.07 -1.91
C CYS A 97 15.19 4.19 -2.79
N ALA A 98 14.36 3.15 -2.82
CA ALA A 98 13.06 3.16 -3.45
C ALA A 98 12.03 2.61 -2.49
N ALA A 99 10.87 3.27 -2.41
CA ALA A 99 9.78 2.81 -1.58
C ALA A 99 8.45 3.15 -2.23
N ALA A 100 7.46 2.29 -2.03
CA ALA A 100 6.15 2.44 -2.60
C ALA A 100 5.08 1.91 -1.65
N CYS A 101 3.86 2.43 -1.82
CA CYS A 101 2.69 1.99 -1.07
C CYS A 101 1.51 1.65 -1.97
N CYS A 102 0.64 0.78 -1.49
CA CYS A 102 -0.59 0.37 -2.16
C CYS A 102 -1.66 -0.02 -1.12
N THR A 103 -2.94 -0.08 -1.51
CA THR A 103 -4.09 -0.17 -0.58
C THR A 103 -4.93 -1.43 -0.74
N THR A 104 -4.47 -2.40 -1.53
CA THR A 104 -5.17 -3.67 -1.76
C THR A 104 -4.42 -4.83 -1.11
N ASP A 105 -5.13 -5.92 -0.81
CA ASP A 105 -4.52 -7.08 -0.15
C ASP A 105 -3.32 -7.61 -0.95
N ASN A 106 -2.21 -7.84 -0.25
CA ASN A 106 -0.98 -8.46 -0.74
C ASN A 106 -0.30 -7.73 -1.90
N CYS A 107 -0.69 -6.47 -2.18
CA CYS A 107 -0.22 -5.70 -3.33
C CYS A 107 1.28 -5.38 -3.29
N ASN A 108 1.91 -5.48 -2.12
CA ASN A 108 3.34 -5.24 -1.95
C ASN A 108 4.22 -6.46 -2.30
N ASN A 109 3.72 -7.42 -3.09
CA ASN A 109 4.49 -8.60 -3.51
C ASN A 109 5.46 -8.33 -4.68
N TYR A 110 6.26 -7.28 -4.59
CA TYR A 110 7.28 -6.94 -5.58
C TYR A 110 8.44 -6.19 -4.93
N THR A 111 9.53 -6.03 -5.69
CA THR A 111 10.67 -5.20 -5.31
C THR A 111 10.59 -3.88 -6.08
N PRO A 112 10.50 -2.72 -5.41
CA PRO A 112 10.44 -1.44 -6.10
C PRO A 112 11.80 -1.20 -6.78
N SER A 113 11.76 -0.91 -8.08
CA SER A 113 12.95 -0.49 -8.80
C SER A 113 13.26 0.95 -8.43
N SER A 114 14.51 1.24 -8.07
CA SER A 114 15.03 2.60 -7.88
C SER A 114 15.31 3.32 -9.19
N ALA A 115 14.77 2.82 -10.32
CA ALA A 115 14.73 3.57 -11.56
C ALA A 115 13.97 4.87 -11.32
N THR A 116 14.72 5.96 -11.14
CA THR A 116 14.29 7.34 -11.32
C THR A 116 13.68 7.45 -12.71
N GLY A 117 12.38 7.19 -12.78
CA GLY A 117 11.65 6.97 -14.03
C GLY A 117 10.17 6.82 -13.70
N VAL A 118 9.54 7.97 -13.47
CA VAL A 118 8.10 8.23 -13.45
C VAL A 118 7.24 7.03 -13.87
N MET A 119 6.56 6.41 -12.91
CA MET A 119 5.25 5.82 -13.19
C MET A 119 4.32 6.15 -12.03
N VAL A 120 3.85 7.39 -12.06
CA VAL A 120 2.60 7.77 -11.41
C VAL A 120 1.50 6.99 -12.15
N THR A 121 1.16 5.79 -11.69
CA THR A 121 -0.11 5.15 -12.04
C THR A 121 -1.23 5.89 -11.29
N LYS A 122 -1.46 7.14 -11.69
CA LYS A 122 -2.74 7.82 -11.49
C LYS A 122 -3.74 7.08 -12.38
N PHE A 123 -4.41 6.07 -11.85
CA PHE A 123 -5.69 5.66 -12.40
C PHE A 123 -6.72 6.74 -12.04
N THR A 124 -6.70 7.84 -12.79
CA THR A 124 -7.80 8.81 -12.79
C THR A 124 -8.96 8.15 -13.53
N LEU A 125 -9.82 7.46 -12.80
CA LEU A 125 -11.09 6.98 -13.33
C LEU A 125 -12.05 8.17 -13.44
N SER A 126 -11.83 9.05 -14.42
CA SER A 126 -12.84 10.01 -14.86
C SER A 126 -13.79 9.28 -15.79
N LEU A 127 -14.81 8.62 -15.22
CA LEU A 127 -15.92 8.12 -16.00
C LEU A 127 -16.68 9.33 -16.55
N MET A 128 -16.59 9.48 -17.86
CA MET A 128 -17.35 10.42 -18.68
C MET A 128 -18.83 10.35 -18.31
N VAL A 129 -19.36 11.37 -17.63
CA VAL A 129 -20.79 11.69 -17.73
C VAL A 129 -20.97 12.26 -19.12
N ILE A 130 -21.32 11.38 -20.05
CA ILE A 130 -21.68 11.71 -21.42
C ILE A 130 -22.80 12.75 -21.37
N VAL A 131 -22.47 13.95 -21.83
CA VAL A 131 -23.42 15.00 -22.21
C VAL A 131 -24.27 14.43 -23.36
N GLY A 132 -25.39 13.81 -23.00
CA GLY A 132 -26.37 13.23 -23.92
C GLY A 132 -27.78 13.77 -23.66
N PHE A 133 -27.90 15.02 -23.22
CA PHE A 133 -29.17 15.73 -23.02
C PHE A 133 -29.23 17.08 -23.75
N ILE A 134 -28.45 17.24 -24.82
CA ILE A 134 -28.61 18.35 -25.76
C ILE A 134 -28.61 17.69 -27.14
N PHE A 135 -29.74 17.79 -27.84
CA PHE A 135 -30.09 17.17 -29.14
C PHE A 135 -30.66 15.74 -29.10
N ALA A 136 -31.86 15.61 -28.52
CA ALA A 136 -32.99 14.85 -29.09
C ALA A 136 -34.29 15.32 -28.42
#